data_AF-K0RGW4-F1
#
_entry.id   AF-K0RGW4-F1
#
_cell.length_a   1.000
_cell.length_b   1.000
_cell.length_c   1.000
_cell.angle_alpha   90.00
_cell.angle_beta   90.00
_cell.angle_gamma   90.00
#
_symmetry.space_group_name_H-M   'P 1'
#
loop_
_entity.id
_entity.type
_entity.pdbx_description
1 polymer ?
#
loop_
_entity_poly.entity_id
_entity_poly.type
_entity_poly.pdbx_seq_one_letter_code
_entity_poly.pdbx_strand_id
1 'polypeptide(L)'
;MAAQDPNVVDLMENEPGGDDNDGNDKQKKEKRPAGCKELALRLACVGNFGLQAVSIAYAALGLNPKFLTKPWPSATAVNAVATQVGAGCLYGSAGVGAINTPVVIYKERQLTNEDTFRAALNGIREQQGRLTEQNDILSAEIDDLQSEVDRMKDIEMALRELSETQGSQLDELMSLIDENKIINKGMRVVLKSKTLEEVITLVLDMDNDGSFTIEDKEIERLIAGISLIDGVSSFDKSMFREEVAACDGDLDEVIAIIKAMILGIDSGDAERRNTRCTIEMDDPETTFERMRSSRNLDSERNVSSSTVSGQLSASIFG
;
A
#
# COMPACT_ATOMS: atom_id res chain seq x y z
N MET A 1 -5.33 48.28 -7.28
CA MET A 1 -4.73 46.94 -7.49
C MET A 1 -4.48 46.37 -6.12
N ALA A 2 -5.38 45.49 -5.69
CA ALA A 2 -5.43 44.95 -4.33
C ALA A 2 -4.42 43.80 -4.21
N ALA A 3 -3.56 43.88 -3.19
CA ALA A 3 -2.71 42.80 -2.75
C ALA A 3 -3.57 41.79 -1.97
N GLN A 4 -3.36 40.51 -2.24
CA GLN A 4 -4.09 39.40 -1.64
C GLN A 4 -3.06 38.54 -0.91
N ASP A 5 -3.17 38.50 0.41
CA ASP A 5 -2.29 37.79 1.34
C ASP A 5 -2.43 36.26 1.19
N PRO A 6 -1.36 35.48 1.39
CA PRO A 6 -1.44 34.03 1.48
C PRO A 6 -1.93 33.60 2.86
N ASN A 7 -3.02 32.84 2.84
CA ASN A 7 -3.69 32.21 3.97
C ASN A 7 -2.78 31.13 4.59
N VAL A 8 -2.41 31.31 5.85
CA VAL A 8 -1.70 30.32 6.68
C VAL A 8 -2.72 29.26 7.09
N VAL A 9 -2.60 28.06 6.54
CA VAL A 9 -3.40 26.90 6.97
C VAL A 9 -2.66 26.22 8.11
N ASP A 10 -3.08 26.52 9.33
CA ASP A 10 -2.80 25.71 10.52
C ASP A 10 -3.48 24.34 10.34
N LEU A 11 -2.67 23.31 10.05
CA LEU A 11 -3.11 21.93 10.12
C LEU A 11 -2.91 21.42 11.55
N MET A 12 -4.02 21.29 12.26
CA MET A 12 -4.14 20.58 13.52
C MET A 12 -3.68 19.13 13.36
N GLU A 13 -2.55 18.79 13.97
CA GLU A 13 -2.22 17.42 14.36
C GLU A 13 -3.09 17.03 15.56
N ASN A 14 -4.09 16.18 15.34
CA ASN A 14 -4.82 15.47 16.39
C ASN A 14 -4.61 13.97 16.16
N GLU A 15 -3.69 13.38 16.91
CA GLU A 15 -3.62 11.93 17.11
C GLU A 15 -4.63 11.49 18.18
N PRO A 16 -5.48 10.49 17.91
CA PRO A 16 -6.02 9.66 18.97
C PRO A 16 -5.29 8.31 18.99
N GLY A 17 -4.37 8.19 19.95
CA GLY A 17 -3.70 6.93 20.28
C GLY A 17 -4.63 5.96 21.00
N GLY A 18 -4.72 4.76 20.42
CA GLY A 18 -4.87 3.43 21.03
C GLY A 18 -5.66 3.27 22.33
N ASP A 19 -6.87 2.72 22.20
CA ASP A 19 -7.65 2.14 23.30
C ASP A 19 -7.41 0.62 23.33
N ASP A 20 -6.78 0.13 24.40
CA ASP A 20 -6.50 -1.29 24.65
C ASP A 20 -7.80 -2.02 25.03
N ASN A 21 -8.34 -2.80 24.10
CA ASN A 21 -9.55 -3.61 24.33
C ASN A 21 -9.18 -4.99 24.89
N ASP A 22 -9.53 -5.17 26.16
CA ASP A 22 -9.28 -6.35 26.99
C ASP A 22 -10.21 -7.50 26.62
N GLY A 23 -9.61 -8.67 26.32
CA GLY A 23 -10.30 -9.87 25.86
C GLY A 23 -11.19 -10.49 26.94
N ASN A 24 -12.45 -10.80 26.59
CA ASN A 24 -13.29 -11.68 27.40
C ASN A 24 -14.06 -12.67 26.53
N ASP A 25 -13.35 -13.72 26.14
CA ASP A 25 -13.89 -14.93 25.52
C ASP A 25 -14.77 -15.71 26.53
N LYS A 26 -16.09 -15.63 26.37
CA LYS A 26 -17.04 -16.53 27.03
C LYS A 26 -17.73 -17.42 26.00
N GLN A 27 -17.21 -18.64 25.90
CA GLN A 27 -17.80 -19.79 25.21
C GLN A 27 -19.28 -19.99 25.58
N LYS A 28 -20.18 -19.74 24.63
CA LYS A 28 -21.56 -20.23 24.66
C LYS A 28 -21.64 -21.52 23.85
N LYS A 29 -21.85 -22.64 24.54
CA LYS A 29 -22.10 -23.96 23.93
C LYS A 29 -23.45 -23.97 23.22
N GLU A 30 -23.42 -24.15 21.90
CA GLU A 30 -24.59 -24.45 21.07
C GLU A 30 -25.16 -25.83 21.40
N LYS A 31 -26.49 -25.91 21.58
CA LYS A 31 -27.25 -27.16 21.66
C LYS A 31 -27.86 -27.44 20.28
N ARG A 32 -27.43 -28.51 19.62
CA ARG A 32 -28.02 -28.99 18.36
C ARG A 32 -29.39 -29.65 18.61
N PRO A 33 -30.40 -29.45 17.74
CA PRO A 33 -31.70 -30.09 17.87
C PRO A 33 -31.65 -31.59 17.48
N ALA A 34 -32.50 -32.38 18.14
CA ALA A 34 -32.62 -33.82 17.92
C ALA A 34 -33.09 -34.15 16.49
N GLY A 35 -32.40 -35.08 15.83
CA GLY A 35 -32.67 -35.46 14.44
C GLY A 35 -33.95 -36.27 14.25
N CYS A 36 -34.56 -36.14 13.07
CA CYS A 36 -35.82 -36.77 12.64
C CYS A 36 -35.93 -38.30 12.85
N LYS A 37 -34.80 -39.00 13.05
CA LYS A 37 -34.77 -40.43 13.35
C LYS A 37 -35.36 -40.76 14.72
N GLU A 38 -35.28 -39.84 15.69
CA GLU A 38 -35.85 -40.05 17.03
C GLU A 38 -37.40 -39.87 17.04
N LEU A 39 -37.93 -39.07 16.10
CA LEU A 39 -39.37 -38.82 15.96
C LEU A 39 -40.09 -39.99 15.28
N ALA A 40 -39.45 -40.64 14.30
CA ALA A 40 -39.97 -41.85 13.66
C ALA A 40 -40.10 -43.04 14.64
N LEU A 41 -39.15 -43.17 15.59
CA LEU A 41 -39.16 -44.25 16.58
C LEU A 41 -40.28 -44.08 17.62
N ARG A 42 -40.73 -42.84 17.86
CA ARG A 42 -41.86 -42.56 18.75
C ARG A 42 -43.23 -42.78 18.09
N LEU A 43 -43.34 -42.65 16.76
CA LEU A 43 -44.59 -42.95 16.05
C LEU A 43 -44.81 -44.46 15.85
N ALA A 44 -43.76 -45.24 15.64
CA ALA A 44 -43.87 -46.70 15.44
C ALA A 44 -44.45 -47.44 16.67
N CYS A 45 -44.18 -46.95 17.89
CA CYS A 45 -44.70 -47.57 19.13
C CYS A 45 -46.18 -47.26 19.41
N VAL A 46 -46.76 -46.22 18.82
CA VAL A 46 -48.17 -45.86 19.05
C VAL A 46 -49.12 -46.69 18.18
N GLY A 47 -48.64 -47.22 17.04
CA GLY A 47 -49.44 -48.00 16.10
C GLY A 47 -50.04 -49.28 16.68
N ASN A 48 -49.36 -49.95 17.61
CA ASN A 48 -49.84 -51.21 18.19
C ASN A 48 -50.87 -50.98 19.32
N PHE A 49 -50.81 -49.83 19.99
CA PHE A 49 -51.76 -49.48 21.05
C PHE A 49 -53.12 -49.04 20.49
N GLY A 50 -53.13 -48.37 19.33
CA GLY A 50 -54.37 -47.97 18.65
C GLY A 50 -55.23 -49.16 18.24
N LEU A 51 -54.63 -50.23 17.71
CA LEU A 51 -55.35 -51.44 17.30
C LEU A 51 -55.95 -52.20 18.49
N GLN A 52 -55.26 -52.24 19.63
CA GLN A 52 -55.78 -52.87 20.85
C GLN A 52 -56.90 -52.05 21.51
N ALA A 53 -56.78 -50.71 21.51
CA ALA A 53 -57.81 -49.83 22.04
C ALA A 53 -59.11 -49.88 21.24
N VAL A 54 -59.04 -49.97 19.90
CA VAL A 54 -60.21 -50.14 19.04
C VAL A 54 -60.92 -51.47 19.32
N SER A 55 -60.17 -52.55 19.55
CA SER A 55 -60.75 -53.87 19.89
C SER A 55 -61.48 -53.86 21.25
N ILE A 56 -60.94 -53.14 22.24
CA ILE A 56 -61.56 -53.05 23.58
C ILE A 56 -62.76 -52.09 23.56
N ALA A 57 -62.68 -50.98 22.84
CA ALA A 57 -63.80 -50.04 22.67
C ALA A 57 -64.98 -50.68 21.94
N TYR A 58 -64.71 -51.51 20.91
CA TYR A 58 -65.76 -52.28 20.23
C TYR A 58 -66.47 -53.27 21.15
N ALA A 59 -65.72 -53.92 22.06
CA ALA A 59 -66.29 -54.84 23.06
C ALA A 59 -67.10 -54.11 24.14
N ALA A 60 -66.66 -52.92 24.56
CA ALA A 60 -67.34 -52.13 25.59
C ALA A 60 -68.64 -51.46 25.09
N LEU A 61 -68.72 -51.11 23.80
CA LEU A 61 -69.90 -50.46 23.21
C LEU A 61 -71.05 -51.43 22.88
N GLY A 62 -70.93 -52.72 23.22
CA GLY A 62 -71.99 -53.70 23.02
C GLY A 62 -72.40 -53.91 21.54
N LEU A 63 -71.56 -53.47 20.60
CA LEU A 63 -71.77 -53.69 19.18
C LEU A 63 -71.52 -55.17 18.88
N ASN A 64 -72.59 -55.88 18.57
CA ASN A 64 -72.60 -57.32 18.35
C ASN A 64 -71.64 -57.70 17.21
N PRO A 65 -70.61 -58.54 17.43
CA PRO A 65 -69.56 -58.83 16.44
C PRO A 65 -69.98 -59.82 15.35
N LYS A 66 -71.29 -59.99 15.11
CA LYS A 66 -71.83 -61.01 14.21
C LYS A 66 -71.48 -60.80 12.73
N PHE A 67 -70.86 -59.68 12.35
CA PHE A 67 -70.51 -59.42 10.96
C PHE A 67 -69.11 -59.91 10.56
N LEU A 68 -68.15 -60.06 11.49
CA LEU A 68 -66.75 -60.33 11.13
C LEU A 68 -66.20 -61.69 11.60
N THR A 69 -67.04 -62.56 12.15
CA THR A 69 -66.67 -63.93 12.53
C THR A 69 -67.73 -64.91 12.05
N LYS A 70 -67.67 -65.31 10.77
CA LYS A 70 -68.24 -66.60 10.34
C LYS A 70 -67.19 -67.67 10.60
N PRO A 71 -67.35 -68.53 11.63
CA PRO A 71 -66.41 -69.60 11.93
C PRO A 71 -66.50 -70.71 10.87
N TRP A 72 -65.34 -71.14 10.37
CA TRP A 72 -65.20 -72.41 9.66
C TRP A 72 -65.51 -73.55 10.66
N PRO A 73 -66.38 -74.53 10.36
CA PRO A 73 -66.93 -75.41 11.36
C PRO A 73 -66.02 -76.65 11.53
N SER A 74 -64.99 -76.54 12.35
CA SER A 74 -64.32 -77.72 12.93
C SER A 74 -63.34 -77.30 14.04
N ALA A 75 -63.83 -77.07 15.26
CA ALA A 75 -63.02 -77.20 16.48
C ALA A 75 -63.86 -76.93 17.74
N THR A 76 -64.82 -77.80 18.03
CA THR A 76 -65.57 -77.80 19.30
C THR A 76 -64.77 -78.32 20.50
N ALA A 77 -63.44 -78.45 20.39
CA ALA A 77 -62.59 -79.06 21.43
C ALA A 77 -61.59 -78.10 22.11
N VAL A 78 -61.58 -76.80 21.80
CA VAL A 78 -60.58 -75.84 22.36
C VAL A 78 -61.15 -74.95 23.48
N ASN A 79 -62.47 -75.00 23.74
CA ASN A 79 -63.13 -74.09 24.69
C ASN A 79 -62.81 -74.32 26.18
N ALA A 80 -62.24 -75.47 26.56
CA ALA A 80 -61.89 -75.73 27.95
C ALA A 80 -60.51 -75.16 28.36
N VAL A 81 -59.58 -75.02 27.42
CA VAL A 81 -58.25 -74.44 27.69
C VAL A 81 -58.29 -72.91 27.59
N ALA A 82 -59.16 -72.36 26.73
CA ALA A 82 -59.31 -70.93 26.53
C ALA A 82 -59.87 -70.19 27.77
N THR A 83 -60.75 -70.82 28.55
CA THR A 83 -61.32 -70.21 29.77
C THR A 83 -60.33 -70.18 30.92
N GLN A 84 -59.42 -71.15 31.02
CA GLN A 84 -58.43 -71.20 32.09
C GLN A 84 -57.24 -70.24 31.86
N VAL A 85 -56.83 -70.03 30.60
CA VAL A 85 -55.84 -69.00 30.24
C VAL A 85 -56.46 -67.60 30.29
N GLY A 86 -57.76 -67.47 29.95
CA GLY A 86 -58.49 -66.20 30.00
C GLY A 86 -58.57 -65.58 31.40
N ALA A 87 -58.78 -66.40 32.44
CA ALA A 87 -58.80 -65.92 33.84
C ALA A 87 -57.42 -65.43 34.32
N GLY A 88 -56.34 -66.13 33.94
CA GLY A 88 -54.97 -65.71 34.25
C GLY A 88 -54.56 -64.41 33.54
N CYS A 89 -55.03 -64.23 32.29
CA CYS A 89 -54.74 -63.03 31.51
C CYS A 89 -55.46 -61.77 32.04
N LEU A 90 -56.65 -61.92 32.63
CA LEU A 90 -57.43 -60.81 33.20
C LEU A 90 -56.79 -60.22 34.47
N TYR A 91 -56.23 -61.08 35.34
CA TYR A 91 -55.51 -60.62 36.53
C TYR A 91 -54.12 -60.04 36.18
N GLY A 92 -53.48 -60.57 35.14
CA GLY A 92 -52.21 -60.03 34.64
C GLY A 92 -52.35 -58.63 34.01
N SER A 93 -53.39 -58.39 33.22
CA SER A 93 -53.60 -57.10 32.55
C SER A 93 -54.05 -55.99 33.51
N ALA A 94 -54.83 -56.33 34.55
CA ALA A 94 -55.22 -55.39 35.60
C ALA A 94 -54.01 -54.86 36.40
N GLY A 95 -53.00 -55.71 36.66
CA GLY A 95 -51.76 -55.31 37.34
C GLY A 95 -50.90 -54.33 36.51
N VAL A 96 -50.79 -54.56 35.20
CA VAL A 96 -50.05 -53.65 34.30
C VAL A 96 -50.79 -52.32 34.13
N GLY A 97 -52.12 -52.35 34.12
CA GLY A 97 -52.96 -51.15 34.12
C GLY A 97 -52.68 -50.27 35.34
N ALA A 98 -52.72 -50.83 36.55
CA ALA A 98 -52.50 -50.08 37.79
C ALA A 98 -51.12 -49.43 37.90
N ILE A 99 -50.08 -50.02 37.30
CA ILE A 99 -48.73 -49.44 37.24
C ILE A 99 -48.65 -48.30 36.21
N ASN A 100 -49.41 -48.39 35.11
CA ASN A 100 -49.40 -47.37 34.06
C ASN A 100 -50.33 -46.17 34.35
N THR A 101 -51.40 -46.34 35.13
CA THR A 101 -52.34 -45.25 35.48
C THR A 101 -51.65 -44.03 36.11
N PRO A 102 -50.72 -44.17 37.09
CA PRO A 102 -49.98 -43.03 37.62
C PRO A 102 -49.11 -42.31 36.57
N VAL A 103 -48.54 -43.06 35.62
CA VAL A 103 -47.70 -42.49 34.55
C VAL A 103 -48.54 -41.65 33.59
N VAL A 104 -49.75 -42.11 33.27
CA VAL A 104 -50.68 -41.36 32.40
C VAL A 104 -51.16 -40.10 33.11
N ILE A 105 -51.53 -40.16 34.39
CA ILE A 105 -51.92 -38.98 35.19
C ILE A 105 -50.76 -37.98 35.29
N TYR A 106 -49.50 -38.45 35.40
CA TYR A 106 -48.33 -37.57 35.39
C TYR A 106 -48.14 -36.87 34.03
N LYS A 107 -48.42 -37.55 32.91
CA LYS A 107 -48.38 -36.95 31.56
C LYS A 107 -49.57 -36.04 31.28
N GLU A 108 -50.74 -36.32 31.85
CA GLU A 108 -51.91 -35.46 31.74
C GLU A 108 -51.71 -34.14 32.49
N ARG A 109 -51.04 -34.17 33.66
CA ARG A 109 -50.55 -32.95 34.33
C ARG A 109 -49.50 -32.18 33.52
N GLN A 110 -48.70 -32.86 32.69
CA GLN A 110 -47.81 -32.17 31.74
C GLN A 110 -48.56 -31.54 30.57
N LEU A 111 -49.73 -32.09 30.19
CA LEU A 111 -50.60 -31.51 29.16
C LEU A 111 -51.41 -30.32 29.68
N THR A 112 -51.78 -30.29 30.97
CA THR A 112 -52.43 -29.10 31.58
C THR A 112 -51.50 -27.89 31.69
N ASN A 113 -50.23 -28.03 31.34
CA ASN A 113 -49.32 -26.91 31.09
C ASN A 113 -49.56 -26.24 29.72
N GLU A 114 -50.77 -26.25 29.15
CA GLU A 114 -51.11 -25.51 27.92
C GLU A 114 -50.79 -24.01 28.01
N ASP A 115 -50.82 -23.43 29.20
CA ASP A 115 -50.34 -22.07 29.46
C ASP A 115 -48.84 -21.92 29.19
N THR A 116 -48.05 -22.97 29.39
CA THR A 116 -46.62 -22.98 29.02
C THR A 116 -46.40 -23.05 27.51
N PHE A 117 -47.33 -23.64 26.74
CA PHE A 117 -47.22 -23.62 25.28
C PHE A 117 -47.56 -22.24 24.72
N ARG A 118 -48.57 -21.56 25.27
CA ARG A 118 -48.85 -20.15 24.92
C ARG A 118 -47.71 -19.22 25.32
N ALA A 119 -47.12 -19.42 26.51
CA ALA A 119 -45.92 -18.69 26.93
C ALA A 119 -44.72 -18.98 26.01
N ALA A 120 -44.51 -20.23 25.61
CA ALA A 120 -43.44 -20.60 24.67
C ALA A 120 -43.67 -20.00 23.27
N LEU A 121 -44.91 -19.96 22.78
CA LEU A 121 -45.24 -19.42 21.46
C LEU A 121 -45.10 -17.89 21.42
N ASN A 122 -45.47 -17.21 22.51
CA ASN A 122 -45.19 -15.79 22.69
C ASN A 122 -43.68 -15.52 22.79
N GLY A 123 -42.94 -16.39 23.51
CA GLY A 123 -41.48 -16.31 23.58
C GLY A 123 -40.79 -16.53 22.23
N ILE A 124 -41.30 -17.44 21.38
CA ILE A 124 -40.80 -17.65 20.02
C ILE A 124 -41.10 -16.43 19.13
N ARG A 125 -42.28 -15.81 19.24
CA ARG A 125 -42.59 -14.58 18.51
C ARG A 125 -41.69 -13.42 18.92
N GLU A 126 -41.39 -13.30 20.21
CA GLU A 126 -40.44 -12.31 20.73
C GLU A 126 -39.02 -12.57 20.21
N GLN A 127 -38.57 -13.82 20.22
CA GLN A 127 -37.27 -14.21 19.66
C GLN A 127 -37.19 -13.97 18.15
N GLN A 128 -38.25 -14.25 17.41
CA GLN A 128 -38.32 -13.98 15.98
C GLN A 128 -38.25 -12.47 15.72
N GLY A 129 -38.97 -11.65 16.50
CA GLY A 129 -38.88 -10.20 16.41
C GLY A 129 -37.45 -9.68 16.62
N ARG A 130 -36.75 -10.19 17.63
CA ARG A 130 -35.35 -9.83 17.90
C ARG A 130 -34.39 -10.30 16.81
N LEU A 131 -34.63 -11.47 16.23
CA LEU A 131 -33.82 -11.99 15.12
C LEU A 131 -34.02 -11.16 13.84
N THR A 132 -35.25 -10.72 13.55
CA THR A 132 -35.52 -9.81 12.44
C THR A 132 -34.82 -8.48 12.66
N GLU A 133 -34.95 -7.90 13.85
CA GLU A 133 -34.27 -6.63 14.20
C GLU A 133 -32.74 -6.75 14.07
N GLN A 134 -32.15 -7.86 14.54
CA GLN A 134 -30.71 -8.11 14.36
C GLN A 134 -30.33 -8.28 12.89
N ASN A 135 -31.17 -8.94 12.09
CA ASN A 135 -30.92 -9.10 10.65
C ASN A 135 -30.98 -7.75 9.92
N ASP A 136 -31.91 -6.89 10.30
CA ASP A 136 -32.02 -5.53 9.75
C ASP A 136 -30.79 -4.68 10.10
N ILE A 137 -30.29 -4.77 11.35
CA ILE A 137 -29.05 -4.09 11.77
C ILE A 137 -27.84 -4.61 11.00
N LEU A 138 -27.71 -5.94 10.88
CA LEU A 138 -26.62 -6.57 10.13
C LEU A 138 -26.68 -6.21 8.64
N SER A 139 -27.88 -6.12 8.07
CA SER A 139 -28.05 -5.71 6.67
C SER A 139 -27.63 -4.24 6.47
N ALA A 140 -27.98 -3.36 7.40
CA ALA A 140 -27.52 -1.97 7.38
C ALA A 140 -25.99 -1.86 7.51
N GLU A 141 -25.39 -2.67 8.38
CA GLU A 141 -23.93 -2.70 8.53
C GLU A 141 -23.22 -3.25 7.27
N ILE A 142 -23.82 -4.22 6.59
CA ILE A 142 -23.32 -4.71 5.29
C ILE A 142 -23.40 -3.61 4.23
N ASP A 143 -24.51 -2.85 4.18
CA ASP A 143 -24.67 -1.73 3.24
C ASP A 143 -23.63 -0.62 3.52
N ASP A 144 -23.36 -0.32 4.79
CA ASP A 144 -22.33 0.65 5.19
C ASP A 144 -20.93 0.19 4.80
N LEU A 145 -20.60 -1.09 5.03
CA LEU A 145 -19.32 -1.68 4.62
C LEU A 145 -19.17 -1.67 3.09
N GLN A 146 -20.25 -1.91 2.34
CA GLN A 146 -20.22 -1.87 0.89
C GLN A 146 -19.96 -0.44 0.38
N SER A 147 -20.59 0.56 0.99
CA SER A 147 -20.33 1.98 0.71
C SER A 147 -18.87 2.36 0.98
N GLU A 148 -18.27 1.85 2.06
CA GLU A 148 -16.87 2.10 2.38
C GLU A 148 -15.92 1.41 1.39
N VAL A 149 -16.24 0.19 0.95
CA VAL A 149 -15.48 -0.51 -0.10
C VAL A 149 -15.54 0.25 -1.43
N ASP A 150 -16.70 0.78 -1.80
CA ASP A 150 -16.84 1.60 -3.01
C ASP A 150 -16.00 2.88 -2.92
N ARG A 151 -15.98 3.55 -1.76
CA ARG A 151 -15.10 4.71 -1.52
C ARG A 151 -13.63 4.36 -1.59
N MET A 152 -13.21 3.23 -1.01
CA MET A 152 -11.82 2.77 -1.10
C MET A 152 -11.41 2.49 -2.55
N LYS A 153 -12.32 1.94 -3.35
CA LYS A 153 -12.07 1.69 -4.77
C LYS A 153 -11.92 2.98 -5.57
N ASP A 154 -12.71 4.01 -5.27
CA ASP A 154 -12.56 5.34 -5.87
C ASP A 154 -11.20 5.96 -5.50
N ILE A 155 -10.77 5.81 -4.24
CA ILE A 155 -9.44 6.27 -3.79
C ILE A 155 -8.32 5.49 -4.49
N GLU A 156 -8.43 4.16 -4.63
CA GLU A 156 -7.46 3.33 -5.36
C GLU A 156 -7.34 3.77 -6.82
N MET A 157 -8.46 4.04 -7.48
CA MET A 157 -8.49 4.51 -8.87
C MET A 157 -7.81 5.89 -9.01
N ALA A 158 -8.11 6.83 -8.10
CA ALA A 158 -7.48 8.14 -8.08
C ALA A 158 -5.96 8.06 -7.83
N LEU A 159 -5.52 7.18 -6.92
CA LEU A 159 -4.10 6.95 -6.65
C LEU A 159 -3.39 6.30 -7.85
N ARG A 160 -4.07 5.41 -8.57
CA ARG A 160 -3.53 4.80 -9.80
C ARG A 160 -3.35 5.83 -10.91
N GLU A 161 -4.32 6.70 -11.12
CA GLU A 161 -4.24 7.81 -12.08
C GLU A 161 -3.13 8.80 -11.70
N LEU A 162 -2.98 9.10 -10.40
CA LEU A 162 -1.89 9.94 -9.91
C LEU A 162 -0.52 9.28 -10.12
N SER A 163 -0.41 7.96 -9.91
CA SER A 163 0.84 7.24 -10.16
C SER A 163 1.20 7.20 -11.65
N GLU A 164 0.22 7.11 -12.55
CA GLU A 164 0.44 7.11 -14.00
C GLU A 164 0.87 8.50 -14.50
N THR A 165 0.23 9.56 -14.00
CA THR A 165 0.60 10.94 -14.33
C THR A 165 1.98 11.31 -13.77
N GLN A 166 2.29 10.96 -12.51
CA GLN A 166 3.62 11.19 -11.93
C GLN A 166 4.72 10.36 -12.59
N GLY A 167 4.42 9.14 -13.04
CA GLY A 167 5.36 8.32 -13.82
C GLY A 167 5.79 9.01 -15.12
N SER A 168 4.83 9.54 -15.88
CA SER A 168 5.12 10.26 -17.14
C SER A 168 5.92 11.55 -16.94
N GLN A 169 5.67 12.28 -15.85
CA GLN A 169 6.41 13.49 -15.50
C GLN A 169 7.85 13.17 -15.08
N LEU A 170 8.06 12.03 -14.42
CA LEU A 170 9.38 11.58 -14.01
C LEU A 170 10.24 11.17 -15.22
N ASP A 171 9.65 10.52 -16.22
CA ASP A 171 10.33 10.19 -17.48
C ASP A 171 10.73 11.44 -18.26
N GLU A 172 9.85 12.45 -18.35
CA GLU A 172 10.17 13.75 -18.95
C GLU A 172 11.30 14.47 -18.20
N LEU A 173 11.27 14.44 -16.86
CA LEU A 173 12.33 15.01 -16.03
C LEU A 173 13.67 14.28 -16.23
N MET A 174 13.67 12.95 -16.31
CA MET A 174 14.89 12.17 -16.60
C MET A 174 15.43 12.52 -17.99
N SER A 175 14.57 12.66 -19.00
CA SER A 175 14.96 13.10 -20.34
C SER A 175 15.60 14.49 -20.33
N LEU A 176 15.03 15.44 -19.57
CA LEU A 176 15.59 16.77 -19.43
C LEU A 176 16.94 16.76 -18.69
N ILE A 177 17.12 15.90 -17.69
CA ILE A 177 18.41 15.74 -17.01
C ILE A 177 19.47 15.18 -17.96
N ASP A 178 19.12 14.18 -18.77
CA ASP A 178 20.03 13.61 -19.76
C ASP A 178 20.39 14.62 -20.86
N GLU A 179 19.42 15.41 -21.34
CA GLU A 179 19.67 16.49 -22.29
C GLU A 179 20.60 17.55 -21.69
N ASN A 180 20.36 17.99 -20.44
CA ASN A 180 21.24 18.91 -19.73
C ASN A 180 22.66 18.34 -19.57
N LYS A 181 22.80 17.04 -19.32
CA LYS A 181 24.10 16.37 -19.26
C LYS A 181 24.82 16.38 -20.59
N ILE A 182 24.12 16.20 -21.70
CA ILE A 182 24.67 16.31 -23.06
C ILE A 182 25.11 17.75 -23.34
N ILE A 183 24.27 18.74 -23.01
CA ILE A 183 24.59 20.17 -23.17
C ILE A 183 25.83 20.53 -22.35
N ASN A 184 25.91 20.12 -21.09
CA ASN A 184 27.06 20.37 -20.21
C ASN A 184 28.36 19.76 -20.77
N LYS A 185 28.29 18.55 -21.34
CA LYS A 185 29.44 17.96 -22.04
C LYS A 185 29.85 18.79 -23.26
N GLY A 186 28.87 19.23 -24.06
CA GLY A 186 29.10 20.09 -25.22
C GLY A 186 29.77 21.41 -24.82
N MET A 187 29.29 22.06 -23.76
CA MET A 187 29.88 23.29 -23.24
C MET A 187 31.30 23.10 -22.74
N ARG A 188 31.61 21.96 -22.10
CA ARG A 188 32.98 21.64 -21.69
C ARG A 188 33.93 21.52 -22.89
N VAL A 189 33.49 20.90 -23.99
CA VAL A 189 34.28 20.81 -25.23
C VAL A 189 34.50 22.19 -25.85
N VAL A 190 33.49 23.05 -25.85
CA VAL A 190 33.60 24.42 -26.36
C VAL A 190 34.57 25.24 -25.51
N LEU A 191 34.49 25.16 -24.18
CA LEU A 191 35.42 25.84 -23.27
C LEU A 191 36.86 25.35 -23.48
N LYS A 192 37.08 24.03 -23.54
CA LYS A 192 38.40 23.46 -23.86
C LYS A 192 38.94 23.96 -25.19
N SER A 193 38.10 24.03 -26.22
CA SER A 193 38.50 24.50 -27.54
C SER A 193 38.86 25.99 -27.54
N LYS A 194 38.08 26.80 -26.82
CA LYS A 194 38.33 28.23 -26.65
C LYS A 194 39.62 28.50 -25.88
N THR A 195 39.85 27.81 -24.76
CA THR A 195 41.10 27.91 -24.01
C THR A 195 42.29 27.44 -24.83
N LEU A 196 42.14 26.37 -25.61
CA LEU A 196 43.18 25.91 -26.53
C LEU A 196 43.51 26.99 -27.59
N GLU A 197 42.51 27.64 -28.17
CA GLU A 197 42.68 28.74 -29.12
C GLU A 197 43.40 29.94 -28.50
N GLU A 198 43.01 30.34 -27.28
CA GLU A 198 43.66 31.42 -26.54
C GLU A 198 45.11 31.09 -26.21
N VAL A 199 45.40 29.85 -25.77
CA VAL A 199 46.77 29.41 -25.51
C VAL A 199 47.60 29.36 -26.79
N ILE A 200 47.06 28.85 -27.90
CA ILE A 200 47.78 28.83 -29.19
C ILE A 200 48.08 30.27 -29.65
N THR A 201 47.12 31.17 -29.53
CA THR A 201 47.33 32.59 -29.87
C THR A 201 48.41 33.20 -28.99
N LEU A 202 48.39 32.93 -27.68
CA LEU A 202 49.43 33.38 -26.77
C LEU A 202 50.82 32.83 -27.13
N VAL A 203 50.91 31.55 -27.51
CA VAL A 203 52.17 30.94 -27.95
C VAL A 203 52.70 31.62 -29.21
N LEU A 204 51.84 31.88 -30.20
CA LEU A 204 52.21 32.58 -31.43
C LEU A 204 52.62 34.05 -31.17
N ASP A 205 51.97 34.73 -30.22
CA ASP A 205 52.31 36.10 -29.84
C ASP A 205 53.64 36.21 -29.08
N MET A 206 54.09 35.12 -28.44
CA MET A 206 55.39 35.09 -27.76
C MET A 206 56.55 34.97 -28.76
N ASP A 207 56.38 34.21 -29.85
CA ASP A 207 57.33 34.09 -30.96
C ASP A 207 57.35 35.36 -31.81
N ASN A 208 58.03 36.40 -31.31
CA ASN A 208 58.13 37.69 -31.98
C ASN A 208 59.20 37.72 -33.08
N ASP A 209 60.13 36.77 -33.07
CA ASP A 209 61.25 36.72 -34.02
C ASP A 209 60.99 35.75 -35.20
N GLY A 210 59.92 34.96 -35.14
CA GLY A 210 59.54 34.01 -36.17
C GLY A 210 60.53 32.85 -36.27
N SER A 211 61.22 32.56 -35.17
CA SER A 211 62.19 31.48 -35.09
C SER A 211 61.51 30.10 -35.01
N PHE A 212 60.22 30.06 -34.64
CA PHE A 212 59.47 28.84 -34.34
C PHE A 212 60.13 27.98 -33.25
N THR A 213 61.01 28.56 -32.45
CA THR A 213 61.72 27.90 -31.34
C THR A 213 61.56 28.74 -30.07
N ILE A 214 61.05 28.14 -29.00
CA ILE A 214 60.77 28.87 -27.76
C ILE A 214 62.02 28.88 -26.87
N GLU A 215 62.59 30.06 -26.61
CA GLU A 215 63.71 30.21 -25.67
C GLU A 215 63.26 30.10 -24.19
N ASP A 216 64.19 29.76 -23.29
CA ASP A 216 63.92 29.68 -21.83
C ASP A 216 63.21 30.91 -21.25
N LYS A 217 63.50 32.11 -21.78
CA LYS A 217 62.86 33.36 -21.33
C LYS A 217 61.41 33.47 -21.82
N GLU A 218 61.10 32.90 -22.97
CA GLU A 218 59.77 32.89 -23.55
C GLU A 218 58.91 31.82 -22.89
N ILE A 219 59.51 30.68 -22.50
CA ILE A 219 58.86 29.67 -21.67
C ILE A 219 58.33 30.28 -20.37
N GLU A 220 59.11 31.15 -19.70
CA GLU A 220 58.67 31.84 -18.48
C GLU A 220 57.48 32.77 -18.71
N ARG A 221 57.48 33.51 -19.83
CA ARG A 221 56.36 34.38 -20.20
C ARG A 221 55.12 33.56 -20.56
N LEU A 222 55.31 32.45 -21.27
CA LEU A 222 54.23 31.53 -21.64
C LEU A 222 53.60 30.92 -20.38
N ILE A 223 54.41 30.45 -19.42
CA ILE A 223 53.93 29.94 -18.12
C ILE A 223 53.12 31.01 -17.37
N ALA A 224 53.60 32.25 -17.35
CA ALA A 224 52.89 33.35 -16.71
C ALA A 224 51.58 33.68 -17.44
N GLY A 225 51.58 33.68 -18.78
CA GLY A 225 50.40 33.94 -19.60
C GLY A 225 49.35 32.84 -19.47
N ILE A 226 49.74 31.56 -19.50
CA ILE A 226 48.82 30.43 -19.26
C ILE A 226 48.18 30.52 -17.87
N SER A 227 48.95 30.94 -16.85
CA SER A 227 48.43 31.12 -15.48
C SER A 227 47.43 32.28 -15.35
N LEU A 228 47.35 33.18 -16.35
CA LEU A 228 46.44 34.32 -16.38
C LEU A 228 45.16 34.04 -17.17
N ILE A 229 45.10 32.92 -17.91
CA ILE A 229 43.90 32.55 -18.67
C ILE A 229 42.79 32.13 -17.71
N ASP A 230 41.61 32.72 -17.91
CA ASP A 230 40.44 32.42 -17.09
C ASP A 230 40.02 30.96 -17.24
N GLY A 231 39.89 30.26 -16.10
CA GLY A 231 39.40 28.88 -16.03
C GLY A 231 40.46 27.81 -15.89
N VAL A 232 41.75 28.17 -15.84
CA VAL A 232 42.85 27.26 -15.47
C VAL A 232 43.12 27.41 -13.98
N SER A 233 42.69 26.44 -13.15
CA SER A 233 42.87 26.49 -11.69
C SER A 233 44.16 25.83 -11.21
N SER A 234 44.60 24.76 -11.87
CA SER A 234 45.87 24.09 -11.57
C SER A 234 46.73 23.95 -12.83
N PHE A 235 47.94 24.48 -12.77
CA PHE A 235 48.94 24.37 -13.83
C PHE A 235 50.32 24.10 -13.21
N ASP A 236 50.85 22.89 -13.48
CA ASP A 236 52.13 22.44 -12.94
C ASP A 236 53.31 22.98 -13.76
N LYS A 237 53.74 24.18 -13.37
CA LYS A 237 54.82 24.94 -14.03
C LYS A 237 56.13 24.15 -14.14
N SER A 238 56.46 23.31 -13.16
CA SER A 238 57.71 22.54 -13.16
C SER A 238 57.70 21.43 -14.20
N MET A 239 56.59 20.69 -14.28
CA MET A 239 56.44 19.59 -15.24
C MET A 239 56.40 20.13 -16.68
N PHE A 240 55.71 21.25 -16.89
CA PHE A 240 55.69 21.90 -18.20
C PHE A 240 57.10 22.29 -18.68
N ARG A 241 57.95 22.83 -17.80
CA ARG A 241 59.34 23.16 -18.16
C ARG A 241 60.15 21.94 -18.56
N GLU A 242 59.99 20.83 -17.84
CA GLU A 242 60.71 19.60 -18.12
C GLU A 242 60.27 18.99 -19.46
N GLU A 243 58.96 18.99 -19.74
CA GLU A 243 58.41 18.49 -21.01
C GLU A 243 58.86 19.38 -22.20
N VAL A 244 58.86 20.70 -22.06
CA VAL A 244 59.31 21.61 -23.13
C VAL A 244 60.82 21.53 -23.36
N ALA A 245 61.62 21.40 -22.29
CA ALA A 245 63.07 21.23 -22.39
C ALA A 245 63.46 19.89 -23.06
N ALA A 246 62.63 18.86 -22.95
CA ALA A 246 62.83 17.58 -23.64
C ALA A 246 62.60 17.66 -25.16
N CYS A 247 61.81 18.64 -25.61
CA CYS A 247 61.40 18.86 -27.00
C CYS A 247 62.25 19.91 -27.74
N ASP A 248 63.38 20.33 -27.17
CA ASP A 248 64.30 21.33 -27.73
C ASP A 248 63.63 22.67 -28.11
N GLY A 249 62.46 22.95 -27.53
CA GLY A 249 61.69 24.17 -27.75
C GLY A 249 60.95 24.27 -29.09
N ASP A 250 60.81 23.19 -29.87
CA ASP A 250 60.10 23.23 -31.15
C ASP A 250 58.61 23.61 -30.98
N LEU A 251 58.14 24.61 -31.73
CA LEU A 251 56.80 25.16 -31.58
C LEU A 251 55.70 24.12 -31.79
N ASP A 252 55.84 23.27 -32.81
CA ASP A 252 54.85 22.26 -33.14
C ASP A 252 54.74 21.20 -32.04
N GLU A 253 55.87 20.81 -31.44
CA GLU A 253 55.91 19.89 -30.30
C GLU A 253 55.30 20.52 -29.04
N VAL A 254 55.57 21.80 -28.77
CA VAL A 254 54.97 22.52 -27.63
C VAL A 254 53.46 22.64 -27.79
N ILE A 255 52.95 22.95 -28.99
CA ILE A 255 51.51 22.97 -29.28
C ILE A 255 50.91 21.57 -29.10
N ALA A 256 51.61 20.51 -29.54
CA ALA A 256 51.15 19.13 -29.36
C ALA A 256 51.08 18.73 -27.87
N ILE A 257 52.05 19.17 -27.06
CA ILE A 257 52.05 19.01 -25.60
C ILE A 257 50.84 19.72 -25.00
N ILE A 258 50.67 21.03 -25.26
CA ILE A 258 49.55 21.84 -24.74
C ILE A 258 48.19 21.23 -25.13
N LYS A 259 48.05 20.81 -26.38
CA LYS A 259 46.84 20.16 -26.88
C LYS A 259 46.54 18.88 -26.10
N ALA A 260 47.56 18.09 -25.78
CA ALA A 260 47.40 16.89 -24.97
C ALA A 260 47.04 17.20 -23.51
N MET A 261 47.58 18.30 -22.94
CA MET A 261 47.26 18.75 -21.59
C MET A 261 45.80 19.21 -21.46
N ILE A 262 45.29 20.03 -22.40
CA ILE A 262 43.95 20.64 -22.33
C ILE A 262 42.85 19.65 -22.74
N LEU A 263 43.06 18.94 -23.85
CA LEU A 263 42.06 17.98 -24.30
C LEU A 263 41.97 16.78 -23.36
N GLY A 264 43.08 16.47 -22.65
CA GLY A 264 43.17 15.37 -21.72
C GLY A 264 42.81 14.10 -22.47
N ILE A 265 43.76 13.57 -23.25
CA ILE A 265 43.58 12.47 -24.19
C ILE A 265 42.53 11.46 -23.68
N ASP A 266 41.31 11.55 -24.22
CA ASP A 266 40.18 10.62 -23.99
C ASP A 266 40.47 9.24 -24.61
N SER A 267 41.61 9.06 -25.29
CA SER A 267 42.11 7.76 -25.72
C SER A 267 42.36 6.89 -24.49
N GLY A 268 41.79 5.69 -24.47
CA GLY A 268 41.70 4.76 -23.34
C GLY A 268 43.01 4.21 -22.74
N ASP A 269 44.12 4.94 -22.81
CA ASP A 269 45.40 4.60 -22.18
C ASP A 269 45.49 5.22 -20.79
N ALA A 270 44.70 4.68 -19.85
CA ALA A 270 44.66 5.14 -18.46
C ALA A 270 46.00 4.98 -17.71
N GLU A 271 46.89 4.10 -18.18
CA GLU A 271 48.15 3.79 -17.46
C GLU A 271 49.26 4.83 -17.63
N ARG A 272 49.22 5.72 -18.64
CA ARG A 272 50.26 6.75 -18.85
C ARG A 272 49.94 8.12 -18.23
N ARG A 273 48.82 8.25 -17.52
CA ARG A 273 48.37 9.56 -16.99
C ARG A 273 49.18 10.07 -15.80
N ASN A 274 49.89 9.21 -15.09
CA ASN A 274 50.51 9.60 -13.82
C ASN A 274 51.80 10.43 -13.93
N THR A 275 52.29 10.68 -15.16
CA THR A 275 53.55 11.40 -15.39
C THR A 275 53.41 12.57 -16.35
N ARG A 276 52.21 12.89 -16.84
CA ARG A 276 52.02 13.98 -17.80
C ARG A 276 51.41 15.17 -17.08
N CYS A 277 51.91 16.37 -17.36
CA CYS A 277 51.30 17.58 -16.85
C CYS A 277 49.85 17.69 -17.35
N THR A 278 48.92 17.93 -16.43
CA THR A 278 47.49 18.08 -16.72
C THR A 278 47.06 19.48 -16.37
N ILE A 279 46.31 20.11 -17.28
CA ILE A 279 45.62 21.38 -16.99
C ILE A 279 44.23 21.00 -16.54
N GLU A 280 43.93 21.17 -15.25
CA GLU A 280 42.55 21.03 -14.78
C GLU A 280 41.81 22.33 -15.12
N MET A 281 40.76 22.17 -15.92
CA MET A 281 39.82 23.25 -16.19
C MET A 281 38.75 23.27 -15.11
N ASP A 282 38.41 24.48 -14.65
CA ASP A 282 37.29 24.72 -13.76
C ASP A 282 36.02 24.08 -14.34
N ASP A 283 35.26 23.39 -13.49
CA ASP A 283 33.97 22.84 -13.89
C ASP A 283 33.06 24.01 -14.32
N PRO A 284 32.33 23.93 -15.45
CA PRO A 284 31.57 25.06 -15.97
C PRO A 284 30.61 25.64 -14.93
N GLU A 285 30.05 24.83 -14.03
CA GLU A 285 29.21 25.31 -12.92
C GLU A 285 29.95 26.33 -12.04
N THR A 286 31.18 26.03 -11.62
CA THR A 286 31.98 26.96 -10.82
C THR A 286 32.31 28.25 -11.57
N THR A 287 32.49 28.17 -12.90
CA THR A 287 32.71 29.34 -13.75
C THR A 287 31.43 30.17 -13.87
N PHE A 288 30.27 29.53 -14.02
CA PHE A 288 28.97 30.21 -14.03
C PHE A 288 28.64 30.85 -12.68
N GLU A 289 28.94 30.18 -11.58
CA GLU A 289 28.77 30.74 -10.24
C GLU A 289 29.66 31.97 -10.05
N ARG A 290 30.91 31.93 -10.53
CA ARG A 290 31.82 33.08 -10.52
C ARG A 290 31.25 34.23 -11.36
N MET A 291 30.80 33.97 -12.59
CA MET A 291 30.18 35.00 -13.44
C MET A 291 28.88 35.56 -12.84
N ARG A 292 28.05 34.71 -12.23
CA ARG A 292 26.81 35.12 -11.57
C ARG A 292 27.10 35.99 -10.34
N SER A 293 28.12 35.64 -9.57
CA SER A 293 28.60 36.42 -8.44
C SER A 293 29.15 37.78 -8.88
N SER A 294 29.94 37.83 -9.97
CA SER A 294 30.44 39.10 -10.53
C SER A 294 29.31 40.03 -10.98
N ARG A 295 28.25 39.51 -11.63
CA ARG A 295 27.10 40.33 -12.04
C ARG A 295 26.31 40.89 -10.86
N ASN A 296 26.19 40.14 -9.77
CA ASN A 296 25.50 40.63 -8.57
C ASN A 296 26.26 41.80 -7.92
N LEU A 297 27.60 41.74 -7.89
CA LEU A 297 28.44 42.82 -7.32
C LEU A 297 28.31 44.13 -8.10
N ASP A 298 28.17 44.08 -9.43
CA ASP A 298 27.96 45.27 -10.25
C ASP A 298 26.56 45.87 -10.04
N SER A 299 25.56 45.03 -9.76
CA SER A 299 24.22 45.49 -9.40
C SER A 299 24.20 46.21 -8.05
N GLU A 300 24.91 45.69 -7.03
CA GLU A 300 25.00 46.32 -5.71
C GLU A 300 25.76 47.65 -5.73
N ARG A 301 26.80 47.77 -6.55
CA ARG A 301 27.50 49.05 -6.76
C ARG A 301 26.60 50.12 -7.37
N ASN A 302 25.73 49.75 -8.31
CA ASN A 302 24.82 50.71 -8.94
C ASN A 302 23.68 51.18 -8.01
N VAL A 303 23.19 50.32 -7.11
CA VAL A 303 22.18 50.71 -6.09
C VAL A 303 22.79 51.61 -5.01
N SER A 304 24.05 51.36 -4.65
CA SER A 304 24.78 52.18 -3.67
C SER A 304 25.07 53.59 -4.23
N SER A 305 25.41 53.69 -5.52
CA SER A 305 25.67 54.99 -6.17
C SER A 305 24.41 55.86 -6.30
N SER A 306 23.24 55.27 -6.56
CA SER A 306 21.99 56.05 -6.68
C SER A 306 21.49 56.59 -5.33
N THR A 307 21.75 55.86 -4.25
CA THR A 307 21.37 56.29 -2.88
C THR A 307 22.22 57.46 -2.39
N VAL A 308 23.53 57.49 -2.72
CA VAL A 308 24.43 58.59 -2.35
C VAL A 308 24.14 59.87 -3.14
N SER A 309 23.76 59.77 -4.42
CA SER A 309 23.33 60.95 -5.19
C SER A 309 22.00 61.54 -4.70
N GLY A 310 21.09 60.73 -4.16
CA GLY A 310 19.83 61.22 -3.58
C GLY A 310 20.00 62.01 -2.28
N GLN A 311 20.94 61.62 -1.41
CA GLN A 311 21.19 62.34 -0.14
C GLN A 311 21.91 63.68 -0.33
N LEU A 312 22.79 63.80 -1.34
CA LEU A 312 23.49 65.05 -1.62
C LEU A 312 22.54 66.14 -2.19
N SER A 313 21.51 65.77 -2.94
CA SER A 313 20.50 66.75 -3.40
C SER A 313 19.56 67.23 -2.28
N ALA A 314 19.29 66.40 -1.26
CA ALA A 314 18.44 66.80 -0.14
C ALA A 314 19.12 67.78 0.82
N SER A 315 20.46 67.77 0.91
CA SER A 315 21.19 68.60 1.87
C SER A 315 21.59 70.00 1.36
N ILE A 316 21.29 70.33 0.09
CA ILE A 316 21.60 71.65 -0.51
C ILE A 316 20.36 72.56 -0.55
N PHE A 317 19.16 72.04 -0.29
CA PHE A 317 17.90 72.81 -0.31
C PHE A 317 17.28 73.04 1.09
N GLY A 318 18.01 72.78 2.17
CA GLY A 318 17.61 73.05 3.56
C GLY A 318 18.32 74.25 4.15
#